data_AF-A0A4Y7K9D0-F1
#
_entry.id   AF-A0A4Y7K9D0-F1
#
_cell.length_a   1.000
_cell.length_b   1.000
_cell.length_c   1.000
_cell.angle_alpha   90.00
_cell.angle_beta   90.00
_cell.angle_gamma   90.00
#
_symmetry.space_group_name_H-M   'P 1'
#
loop_
_entity.id
_entity.type
_entity.pdbx_description
1 polymer ?
#
loop_
_entity_poly.entity_id
_entity_poly.type
_entity_poly.pdbx_seq_one_letter_code
_entity_poly.pdbx_strand_id
1 'polypeptide(L)'
;MASNKIHHLRQSAMEAGDPGKYYINPSEKLMSKASGWRVVEYEDSIEVIFDDAALGKSPVFARCYNYQAIGDSVNKDDEFGFIMNTDYLDARKLNIEMKDGFTKFYVPKIKVEENKKKVAGSQA
;
A
#
# COMPACT_ATOMS: atom_id res chain seq x y z
N MET A 1 13.20 20.87 -10.18
CA MET A 1 13.22 19.92 -9.04
C MET A 1 11.90 19.17 -9.08
N ALA A 2 11.88 17.94 -9.61
CA ALA A 2 10.68 17.11 -9.52
C ALA A 2 10.40 16.90 -8.03
N SER A 3 9.17 17.19 -7.57
CA SER A 3 8.80 16.79 -6.21
C SER A 3 9.03 15.29 -6.12
N ASN A 4 9.87 14.82 -5.19
CA ASN A 4 10.00 13.40 -4.84
C ASN A 4 8.73 12.92 -4.10
N LYS A 5 7.57 13.23 -4.67
CA LYS A 5 6.27 12.91 -4.11
C LYS A 5 6.01 11.44 -4.42
N ILE A 6 5.81 10.65 -3.37
CA ILE A 6 5.37 9.27 -3.51
C ILE A 6 3.86 9.32 -3.78
N HIS A 7 3.40 8.62 -4.80
CA HIS A 7 1.99 8.54 -5.14
C HIS A 7 1.28 7.60 -4.18
N HIS A 8 -0.02 7.84 -3.90
CA HIS A 8 -0.79 6.88 -3.10
C HIS A 8 -0.94 5.55 -3.83
N LEU A 9 -1.18 5.61 -5.14
CA LEU A 9 -1.49 4.45 -5.97
C LEU A 9 -0.45 4.22 -7.07
N ARG A 10 -0.14 2.96 -7.35
CA ARG A 10 0.78 2.54 -8.42
C ARG A 10 0.38 3.06 -9.80
N GLN A 11 -0.91 3.04 -10.14
CA GLN A 11 -1.39 3.54 -11.43
C GLN A 11 -1.03 5.02 -11.63
N SER A 12 -1.25 5.86 -10.62
CA SER A 12 -0.90 7.28 -10.68
C SER A 12 0.60 7.50 -10.82
N ALA A 13 1.43 6.65 -10.20
CA ALA A 13 2.88 6.68 -10.36
C ALA A 13 3.32 6.30 -11.78
N MET A 14 2.67 5.33 -12.41
CA MET A 14 2.92 4.97 -13.81
C MET A 14 2.58 6.12 -14.76
N GLU A 15 1.43 6.76 -14.57
CA GLU A 15 0.97 7.90 -15.38
C GLU A 15 1.91 9.11 -15.25
N ALA A 16 2.53 9.29 -14.08
CA ALA A 16 3.52 10.34 -13.83
C ALA A 16 4.94 10.00 -14.33
N GLY A 17 5.17 8.80 -14.89
CA GLY A 17 6.49 8.36 -15.36
C GLY A 17 7.45 7.91 -14.26
N ASP A 18 6.94 7.69 -13.04
CA ASP A 18 7.70 7.29 -11.85
C ASP A 18 7.17 5.95 -11.28
N PRO A 19 7.14 4.84 -12.05
CA PRO A 19 6.38 3.63 -11.73
C PRO A 19 6.77 2.94 -10.41
N GLY A 20 7.93 3.26 -9.83
CA GLY A 20 8.39 2.76 -8.53
C GLY A 20 8.06 3.66 -7.34
N LYS A 21 7.49 4.86 -7.51
CA LYS A 21 7.24 5.81 -6.42
C LYS A 21 5.77 5.81 -6.00
N TYR A 22 5.32 4.73 -5.38
CA TYR A 22 3.97 4.62 -4.86
C TYR A 22 3.92 3.92 -3.50
N TYR A 23 2.82 4.09 -2.76
CA TYR A 23 2.57 3.39 -1.51
C TYR A 23 1.79 2.09 -1.68
N ILE A 24 0.67 2.13 -2.41
CA ILE A 24 -0.27 1.02 -2.53
C ILE A 24 -0.45 0.63 -4.00
N ASN A 25 -0.44 -0.66 -4.27
CA ASN A 25 -0.89 -1.24 -5.55
C ASN A 25 -2.21 -1.99 -5.30
N PRO A 26 -3.38 -1.38 -5.54
CA PRO A 26 -4.68 -2.04 -5.37
C PRO A 26 -4.96 -2.99 -6.54
N SER A 27 -5.68 -4.09 -6.30
CA SER A 27 -6.17 -4.96 -7.37
C SER A 27 -7.25 -4.25 -8.19
N GLU A 28 -7.49 -4.70 -9.43
CA GLU A 28 -8.56 -4.14 -10.27
C GLU A 28 -9.94 -4.29 -9.60
N LYS A 29 -10.18 -5.41 -8.91
CA LYS A 29 -11.43 -5.63 -8.18
C LYS A 29 -11.61 -4.67 -7.02
N LEU A 30 -10.53 -4.34 -6.30
CA LEU A 30 -10.59 -3.30 -5.28
C LEU A 30 -10.81 -1.91 -5.91
N MET A 31 -10.20 -1.63 -7.05
CA MET A 31 -10.42 -0.40 -7.82
C MET A 31 -11.87 -0.28 -8.34
N SER A 32 -12.54 -1.39 -8.65
CA SER A 32 -13.96 -1.40 -9.03
C SER A 32 -14.90 -0.89 -7.92
N LYS A 33 -14.39 -0.82 -6.67
CA LYS A 33 -15.06 -0.29 -5.49
C LYS A 33 -14.37 0.97 -4.95
N ALA A 34 -13.78 1.79 -5.80
CA ALA A 34 -13.01 2.98 -5.41
C ALA A 34 -13.73 3.92 -4.42
N SER A 35 -15.06 4.01 -4.42
CA SER A 35 -15.81 4.82 -3.45
C SER A 35 -15.89 4.21 -2.05
N GLY A 36 -15.63 2.91 -1.91
CA GLY A 36 -15.71 2.17 -0.65
C GLY A 36 -14.40 2.12 0.13
N TRP A 37 -13.35 2.80 -0.36
CA TRP A 37 -12.08 2.88 0.35
C TRP A 37 -11.30 4.12 -0.04
N ARG A 38 -10.30 4.46 0.77
CA ARG A 38 -9.38 5.58 0.49
C ARG A 38 -8.04 5.39 1.16
N VAL A 39 -7.05 6.10 0.65
CA VAL A 39 -5.74 6.26 1.30
C VAL A 39 -5.63 7.68 1.84
N VAL A 40 -5.26 7.82 3.10
CA VAL A 40 -4.91 9.08 3.73
C VAL A 40 -3.43 9.05 4.04
N GLU A 41 -2.70 10.10 3.66
CA GLU A 41 -1.29 10.23 3.93
C GLU A 41 -1.06 11.21 5.08
N TYR A 42 -0.29 10.75 6.08
CA TYR A 42 0.24 11.56 7.17
C TYR A 42 1.74 11.72 7.01
N GLU A 43 2.38 12.50 7.89
CA GLU A 43 3.84 12.73 7.85
C GLU A 43 4.62 11.41 7.93
N ASP A 44 4.35 10.61 8.97
CA ASP A 44 5.09 9.38 9.29
C ASP A 44 4.38 8.08 8.87
N SER A 45 3.19 8.15 8.29
CA SER A 45 2.38 6.96 8.00
C SER A 45 1.39 7.19 6.86
N ILE A 46 0.77 6.11 6.42
CA ILE A 46 -0.48 6.14 5.67
C ILE A 46 -1.56 5.40 6.45
N GLU A 47 -2.81 5.72 6.18
CA GLU A 47 -3.98 4.98 6.63
C GLU A 47 -4.78 4.55 5.40
N VAL A 48 -5.02 3.25 5.25
CA VAL A 48 -5.92 2.70 4.24
C VAL A 48 -7.24 2.39 4.94
N ILE A 49 -8.30 3.07 4.53
CA ILE A 49 -9.60 3.03 5.18
C ILE A 49 -10.58 2.36 4.24
N PHE A 50 -11.28 1.35 4.73
CA PHE A 50 -12.30 0.60 4.02
C PHE A 50 -13.65 0.79 4.70
N ASP A 51 -14.68 1.12 3.92
CA ASP A 51 -16.08 1.10 4.34
C ASP A 51 -16.61 -0.33 4.16
N ASP A 52 -16.85 -1.02 5.28
CA ASP A 52 -17.24 -2.42 5.28
C ASP A 52 -18.62 -2.61 4.62
N ALA A 53 -19.52 -1.61 4.69
CA ALA A 53 -20.82 -1.67 4.04
C ALA A 53 -20.71 -1.54 2.52
N ALA A 54 -19.82 -0.68 2.03
CA ALA A 54 -19.58 -0.49 0.59
C ALA A 54 -18.91 -1.72 -0.07
N LEU A 55 -18.08 -2.44 0.69
CA LEU A 55 -17.37 -3.65 0.24
C LEU A 55 -18.17 -4.94 0.49
N GLY A 56 -19.17 -4.86 1.38
CA GLY A 56 -20.01 -5.98 1.77
C GLY A 56 -19.24 -7.02 2.59
N LYS A 57 -19.67 -8.29 2.54
CA LYS A 57 -19.02 -9.41 3.24
C LYS A 57 -17.69 -9.84 2.63
N SER A 58 -17.11 -9.05 1.74
CA SER A 58 -15.89 -9.41 1.02
C SER A 58 -14.67 -9.08 1.88
N PRO A 59 -13.85 -10.06 2.31
CA PRO A 59 -12.64 -9.76 3.05
C PRO A 59 -11.65 -8.99 2.17
N VAL A 60 -11.01 -7.97 2.75
CA VAL A 60 -9.93 -7.23 2.10
C VAL A 60 -8.58 -7.83 2.50
N PHE A 61 -7.74 -8.12 1.51
CA PHE A 61 -6.43 -8.71 1.72
C PHE A 61 -5.30 -7.69 1.55
N ALA A 62 -4.63 -7.38 2.65
CA ALA A 62 -3.34 -6.70 2.64
C ALA A 62 -2.22 -7.72 2.36
N ARG A 63 -1.44 -7.51 1.29
CA ARG A 63 -0.36 -8.41 0.89
C ARG A 63 1.00 -7.72 0.92
N CYS A 64 2.01 -8.48 1.32
CA CYS A 64 3.40 -8.08 1.34
C CYS A 64 4.24 -9.13 0.62
N TYR A 65 5.12 -8.68 -0.28
CA TYR A 65 6.03 -9.56 -1.03
C TYR A 65 7.47 -9.17 -0.75
N ASN A 66 8.37 -10.16 -0.69
CA ASN A 66 9.81 -9.91 -0.56
C ASN A 66 10.41 -9.22 -1.81
N TYR A 67 9.72 -9.31 -2.96
CA TYR A 67 10.08 -8.66 -4.21
C TYR A 67 8.88 -7.90 -4.76
N GLN A 68 8.95 -6.56 -4.75
CA GLN A 68 7.81 -5.71 -5.14
C GLN A 68 7.37 -5.96 -6.59
N ALA A 69 8.33 -6.14 -7.51
CA ALA A 69 8.02 -6.43 -8.91
C ALA A 69 7.26 -7.76 -9.09
N ILE A 70 7.56 -8.77 -8.27
CA ILE A 70 6.82 -10.03 -8.24
C ILE A 70 5.43 -9.78 -7.66
N GLY A 71 5.32 -9.02 -6.57
CA GLY A 71 4.05 -8.62 -6.01
C GLY A 71 3.14 -7.97 -7.06
N ASP A 72 3.67 -6.99 -7.78
CA ASP A 72 2.94 -6.26 -8.80
C ASP A 72 2.40 -7.15 -9.93
N SER A 73 3.13 -8.19 -10.32
CA SER A 73 2.68 -9.13 -11.36
C SER A 73 1.65 -10.15 -10.87
N VAL A 74 1.52 -10.34 -9.56
CA VAL A 74 0.58 -11.29 -8.95
C VAL A 74 -0.56 -10.61 -8.20
N ASN A 75 -0.72 -9.29 -8.33
CA ASN A 75 -1.89 -8.60 -7.82
C ASN A 75 -3.10 -8.94 -8.71
N LYS A 76 -3.73 -10.07 -8.41
CA LYS A 76 -4.78 -10.66 -9.25
C LYS A 76 -6.10 -9.91 -9.13
N ASP A 77 -6.87 -9.95 -10.21
CA ASP A 77 -8.17 -9.28 -10.34
C ASP A 77 -9.32 -10.02 -9.63
N ASP A 78 -9.09 -11.21 -9.08
CA ASP A 78 -10.16 -12.01 -8.45
C ASP A 78 -10.36 -11.69 -6.97
N GLU A 79 -9.45 -10.97 -6.33
CA GLU A 79 -9.49 -10.66 -4.89
C GLU A 79 -9.63 -9.17 -4.60
N PHE A 80 -10.36 -8.82 -3.54
CA PHE A 80 -10.36 -7.47 -2.97
C PHE A 80 -9.08 -7.31 -2.17
N GLY A 81 -8.01 -6.82 -2.79
CA GLY A 81 -6.71 -6.80 -2.14
C GLY A 81 -5.85 -5.64 -2.62
N PHE A 82 -4.77 -5.44 -1.89
CA PHE A 82 -3.76 -4.47 -2.23
C PHE A 82 -2.39 -4.90 -1.74
N ILE A 83 -1.36 -4.43 -2.43
CA ILE A 83 0.04 -4.67 -2.09
C ILE A 83 0.64 -3.38 -1.55
N MET A 84 1.29 -3.48 -0.39
CA MET A 84 2.05 -2.37 0.18
C MET A 84 3.45 -2.33 -0.42
N ASN A 85 3.89 -1.15 -0.86
CA ASN A 85 5.26 -0.95 -1.31
C ASN A 85 6.21 -0.89 -0.11
N THR A 86 6.91 -2.00 0.14
CA THR A 86 7.80 -2.14 1.30
C THR A 86 9.16 -1.44 1.18
N ASP A 87 9.39 -0.74 0.06
CA ASP A 87 10.52 0.19 -0.07
C ASP A 87 10.24 1.50 0.69
N TYR A 88 8.96 1.84 0.88
CA TYR A 88 8.53 3.06 1.59
C TYR A 88 7.69 2.79 2.83
N LEU A 89 7.11 1.60 2.99
CA LEU A 89 6.22 1.25 4.10
C LEU A 89 6.81 0.11 4.96
N ASP A 90 6.77 0.25 6.28
CA ASP A 90 7.19 -0.79 7.22
C ASP A 90 6.00 -1.69 7.56
N ALA A 91 5.67 -2.61 6.65
CA ALA A 91 4.53 -3.51 6.81
C ALA A 91 4.60 -4.39 8.07
N ARG A 92 5.77 -4.54 8.69
CA ARG A 92 5.94 -5.27 9.97
C ARG A 92 5.34 -4.53 11.16
N LYS A 93 5.15 -3.21 11.03
CA LYS A 93 4.53 -2.33 12.04
C LYS A 93 3.08 -1.99 11.68
N LEU A 94 2.46 -2.76 10.79
CA LEU A 94 1.06 -2.61 10.43
C LEU A 94 0.16 -2.76 11.66
N ASN A 95 -0.73 -1.80 11.87
CA ASN A 95 -1.81 -1.90 12.84
C ASN A 95 -3.16 -1.92 12.13
N ILE A 96 -4.07 -2.79 12.58
CA ILE A 96 -5.41 -2.94 12.00
C ILE A 96 -6.43 -2.59 13.06
N GLU A 97 -7.36 -1.69 12.73
CA GLU A 97 -8.49 -1.32 13.58
C GLU A 97 -9.80 -1.62 12.82
N MET A 98 -10.72 -2.31 13.48
CA MET A 98 -12.07 -2.56 12.96
C MET A 98 -13.06 -1.91 13.91
N LYS A 99 -13.68 -0.81 13.47
CA LYS A 99 -14.56 -0.01 14.33
C LYS A 99 -15.59 0.75 13.50
N ASP A 100 -16.82 0.82 14.01
CA ASP A 100 -17.93 1.61 13.46
C ASP A 100 -18.23 1.35 11.96
N GLY A 101 -18.05 0.10 11.52
CA GLY A 101 -18.26 -0.29 10.11
C GLY A 101 -17.12 0.07 9.17
N PHE A 102 -15.95 0.42 9.73
CA PHE A 102 -14.73 0.67 8.97
C PHE A 102 -13.62 -0.28 9.40
N THR A 103 -12.89 -0.78 8.40
CA THR A 103 -11.59 -1.43 8.59
C THR A 103 -10.49 -0.47 8.19
N LYS A 104 -9.52 -0.26 9.09
CA LYS A 104 -8.43 0.70 8.91
C LYS A 104 -7.09 0.01 9.08
N PHE A 105 -6.21 0.25 8.11
CA PHE A 105 -4.83 -0.22 8.12
C PHE A 105 -3.91 0.98 8.30
N TYR A 106 -3.27 1.10 9.45
CA TYR A 106 -2.25 2.11 9.72
C TYR A 106 -0.88 1.53 9.41
N VAL A 107 -0.19 2.10 8.42
CA VAL A 107 1.11 1.60 7.96
C VAL A 107 2.16 2.70 8.10
N PRO A 108 3.16 2.52 8.98
CA PRO A 108 4.25 3.48 9.10
C PRO A 108 5.10 3.57 7.84
N LYS A 109 5.56 4.78 7.51
CA LYS A 109 6.58 5.00 6.48
C LYS A 109 7.95 4.61 7.03
N ILE A 110 8.80 4.06 6.18
CA ILE A 110 10.20 3.79 6.51
C ILE A 110 10.94 5.11 6.54
N LYS A 111 11.59 5.43 7.68
CA LYS A 111 12.46 6.60 7.77
C LYS A 111 13.70 6.34 6.91
N VAL A 112 14.16 7.35 6.17
CA VAL A 112 15.29 7.25 5.20
C VAL A 112 16.56 6.62 5.82
N GLU A 113 16.75 6.78 7.14
CA GLU A 113 17.87 6.18 7.87
C GLU A 113 17.78 4.65 8.04
N GLU A 114 16.57 4.07 8.13
CA GLU A 114 16.36 2.62 8.25
C GLU A 114 16.64 1.88 6.92
N ASN A 115 16.44 2.53 5.76
CA ASN A 115 16.74 1.94 4.45
C ASN A 115 18.24 1.68 4.22
N LYS A 116 19.14 2.44 4.87
CA LYS A 116 20.60 2.18 4.79
C LYS A 116 21.00 0.85 5.43
N LYS A 117 20.25 0.36 6.43
CA LYS A 117 20.51 -0.94 7.06
C LYS A 117 20.04 -2.13 6.22
N LYS A 118 18.97 -1.99 5.42
CA LYS A 118 18.50 -3.05 4.50
C LYS A 118 19.51 -3.39 3.41
N VAL A 119 20.24 -2.39 2.89
CA VAL A 119 21.26 -2.62 1.83
C VAL A 119 22.53 -3.27 2.39
N ALA A 120 22.91 -2.96 3.64
CA ALA A 120 24.12 -3.50 4.26
C ALA A 120 23.98 -4.96 4.77
N GLY A 121 22.76 -5.46 4.96
CA GLY A 121 22.51 -6.82 5.49
C GLY A 121 22.40 -7.93 4.43
N SER A 122 22.45 -7.60 3.15
CA SER A 122 22.27 -8.55 2.03
C SER A 122 23.60 -9.03 1.42
N GLN A 123 24.73 -8.66 2.03
CA GLN A 123 26.06 -9.17 1.70
C GLN A 123 26.67 -9.81 2.95
N ALA A 124 26.25 -11.02 3.27
CA ALA A 124 26.96 -11.94 4.16
C ALA A 124 26.66 -13.38 3.74
#